data_AF-A0A9E5Q806-F1
#
_entry.id   AF-A0A9E5Q806-F1
#
_cell.length_a   1.000
_cell.length_b   1.000
_cell.length_c   1.000
_cell.angle_alpha   90.00
_cell.angle_beta   90.00
_cell.angle_gamma   90.00
#
_symmetry.space_group_name_H-M   'P 1'
#
loop_
_entity.id
_entity.type
_entity.pdbx_description
1 polymer ?
#
loop_
_entity_poly.entity_id
_entity_poly.type
_entity_poly.pdbx_seq_one_letter_code
_entity_poly.pdbx_strand_id
1 'polypeptide(L)' 'LEADFYNEETGALLNKYIMRNPKLSSEYVHRAFRLVENILASDLTGVFQVAGVHGGGSPVMETIMMVGTYNIEK' A
#
# COMPACT_ATOMS: atom_id res chain seq x y z
N LEU A 1 -7.64 -11.58 11.15
CA LEU A 1 -6.21 -11.47 11.55
C LEU A 1 -5.47 -12.72 11.11
N GLU A 2 -4.13 -12.72 11.12
CA GLU A 2 -3.32 -13.91 10.78
C GLU A 2 -3.73 -15.13 11.62
N ALA A 3 -3.87 -14.94 12.93
CA ALA A 3 -4.22 -15.99 13.89
C ALA A 3 -5.54 -16.71 13.56
N ASP A 4 -6.49 -16.02 12.92
CA ASP A 4 -7.80 -16.62 12.60
C ASP A 4 -7.66 -17.75 11.55
N PHE A 5 -6.63 -17.71 10.69
CA PHE A 5 -6.36 -18.79 9.73
C PHE A 5 -5.90 -20.10 10.41
N TYR A 6 -5.48 -20.02 11.67
CA TYR A 6 -5.04 -21.16 12.49
C TYR A 6 -6.05 -21.53 13.59
N ASN A 7 -7.16 -20.80 13.70
CA ASN A 7 -8.19 -21.05 14.70
C ASN A 7 -8.95 -22.35 14.39
N GLU A 8 -9.25 -23.16 15.41
CA GLU A 8 -9.90 -24.48 15.25
C GLU A 8 -11.32 -24.38 14.66
N GLU A 9 -12.06 -23.32 14.98
CA GLU A 9 -13.45 -23.12 14.54
C GLU A 9 -13.51 -22.41 13.18
N THR A 10 -12.75 -21.33 13.01
CA THR A 10 -12.88 -20.42 11.86
C THR A 10 -11.81 -20.64 10.78
N GLY A 11 -10.67 -21.25 11.10
CA GLY A 11 -9.53 -21.40 10.19
C GLY A 11 -9.86 -22.22 8.93
N ALA A 12 -10.59 -23.32 9.08
CA ALA A 12 -11.02 -24.13 7.94
C ALA A 12 -11.95 -23.36 6.98
N LEU A 13 -12.84 -22.54 7.53
CA LEU A 13 -13.75 -21.69 6.75
C LEU A 13 -12.98 -20.59 6.02
N LEU A 14 -12.07 -19.90 6.70
CA LEU A 14 -11.24 -18.85 6.09
C LEU A 14 -10.39 -19.40 4.94
N ASN A 15 -9.70 -20.52 5.16
CA ASN A 15 -8.91 -21.18 4.12
C ASN A 15 -9.76 -21.62 2.93
N LYS A 16 -11.02 -22.05 3.14
CA LYS A 16 -11.93 -22.42 2.05
C LYS A 16 -12.41 -21.19 1.25
N TYR A 17 -12.89 -20.16 1.93
CA TYR A 17 -13.62 -19.05 1.29
C TYR A 17 -12.73 -17.92 0.78
N ILE A 18 -11.47 -17.84 1.22
CA ILE A 18 -10.51 -16.90 0.65
C ILE A 18 -10.03 -17.31 -0.76
N MET A 19 -10.13 -18.59 -1.09
CA MET A 19 -9.61 -19.15 -2.35
C MET A 19 -10.18 -18.44 -3.58
N ARG A 20 -9.32 -18.25 -4.58
CA ARG A 20 -9.65 -17.61 -5.87
C ARG A 20 -9.18 -18.46 -7.05
N ASN A 21 -7.90 -18.82 -7.05
CA ASN A 21 -7.30 -19.69 -8.05
C ASN A 21 -7.08 -21.10 -7.45
N PRO A 22 -7.72 -22.16 -7.98
CA PRO A 22 -7.57 -23.52 -7.44
C PRO A 22 -6.15 -24.09 -7.60
N LYS A 23 -5.29 -23.47 -8.42
CA LYS A 23 -3.88 -23.86 -8.58
C LYS A 23 -2.95 -23.30 -7.50
N LEU A 24 -3.44 -22.43 -6.63
CA LEU A 24 -2.67 -21.77 -5.57
C LEU A 24 -3.28 -22.09 -4.21
N SER A 25 -2.47 -22.17 -3.16
CA SER A 25 -2.98 -22.34 -1.80
C SER A 25 -3.63 -21.05 -1.27
N SER A 26 -4.48 -21.21 -0.25
CA SER A 26 -5.12 -20.11 0.48
C SER A 26 -4.09 -19.16 1.09
N GLU A 27 -2.98 -19.70 1.56
CA GLU A 27 -1.86 -18.95 2.13
C GLU A 27 -1.26 -17.95 1.13
N TYR A 28 -1.07 -18.34 -0.13
CA TYR A 28 -0.60 -17.41 -1.16
C TYR A 28 -1.59 -16.27 -1.40
N VAL A 29 -2.88 -16.58 -1.43
CA VAL A 29 -3.93 -15.57 -1.61
C VAL A 29 -3.95 -14.60 -0.42
N HIS A 30 -3.92 -15.14 0.80
CA HIS A 30 -3.86 -14.35 2.02
C HIS A 30 -2.64 -13.42 2.04
N ARG A 31 -1.44 -13.94 1.79
CA ARG A 31 -0.20 -13.14 1.74
C ARG A 31 -0.21 -12.08 0.66
N ALA A 32 -0.77 -12.37 -0.51
CA ALA A 32 -0.88 -11.39 -1.59
C ALA A 32 -1.72 -10.18 -1.15
N PHE A 33 -2.87 -10.43 -0.51
CA PHE A 33 -3.70 -9.33 0.01
C PHE A 33 -3.04 -8.56 1.13
N ARG A 34 -2.29 -9.22 2.02
CA ARG A 34 -1.48 -8.55 3.05
C ARG A 34 -0.37 -7.69 2.49
N LEU A 35 0.28 -8.14 1.42
CA LEU A 35 1.29 -7.33 0.73
C LEU A 35 0.65 -6.06 0.15
N VAL A 36 -0.50 -6.20 -0.50
CA VAL A 36 -1.25 -5.07 -1.06
C VAL A 36 -1.65 -4.09 0.03
N GLU A 37 -2.22 -4.57 1.14
CA GLU A 37 -2.54 -3.75 2.31
C GLU A 37 -1.31 -3.01 2.82
N ASN A 38 -0.19 -3.71 3.00
CA ASN A 38 1.04 -3.11 3.50
C ASN A 38 1.54 -1.96 2.63
N ILE A 39 1.47 -2.11 1.30
CA ILE A 39 1.98 -1.10 0.35
C ILE A 39 0.98 0.03 0.10
N LEU A 40 -0.31 -0.17 0.34
CA LEU A 40 -1.34 0.81 0.01
C LEU A 40 -1.94 1.55 1.22
N ALA A 41 -2.05 0.88 2.36
CA ALA A 41 -2.90 1.32 3.46
C ALA A 41 -2.30 1.11 4.86
N SER A 42 -1.06 0.59 4.99
CA SER A 42 -0.42 0.51 6.31
C SER A 42 -0.10 1.90 6.85
N ASP A 43 0.07 1.99 8.17
CA ASP A 43 0.50 3.22 8.85
C ASP A 43 1.79 3.78 8.25
N LEU A 44 2.77 2.90 7.96
CA LEU A 44 4.03 3.29 7.36
C LEU A 44 3.84 3.80 5.93
N THR A 45 2.97 3.17 5.13
CA THR A 45 2.60 3.69 3.81
C THR A 45 1.93 5.05 3.92
N GLY A 46 1.06 5.28 4.91
CA GLY A 46 0.46 6.59 5.15
C GLY A 46 1.51 7.67 5.40
N VAL A 47 2.53 7.36 6.21
CA VAL A 47 3.69 8.24 6.41
C VAL A 47 4.43 8.50 5.09
N PHE A 48 4.71 7.46 4.31
CA PHE A 48 5.40 7.60 3.03
C PHE A 48 4.60 8.36 1.97
N GLN A 49 3.27 8.24 1.96
CA GLN A 49 2.42 9.00 1.05
C GLN A 49 2.51 10.50 1.35
N VAL A 50 2.46 10.88 2.63
CA VAL A 50 2.64 12.28 3.04
C VAL A 50 4.07 12.76 2.78
N ALA A 51 5.07 11.97 3.16
CA ALA A 51 6.47 12.30 2.92
C ALA A 51 6.78 12.42 1.42
N GLY A 52 6.17 11.59 0.58
CA GLY A 52 6.34 11.63 -0.88
C GLY A 52 5.85 12.92 -1.52
N VAL A 53 4.81 13.57 -0.97
CA VAL A 53 4.28 14.84 -1.49
C VAL A 53 4.76 16.09 -0.74
N HIS A 54 5.34 15.94 0.46
CA HIS A 54 5.75 17.08 1.30
C HIS A 54 7.22 17.07 1.74
N GLY A 55 7.99 16.01 1.47
CA GLY A 55 9.36 15.85 1.98
C GLY A 55 10.34 16.93 1.51
N GLY A 56 10.11 17.52 0.33
CA GLY A 56 10.87 18.65 -0.21
C GLY A 56 10.17 20.01 -0.06
N GLY A 57 9.06 20.07 0.69
CA GLY A 57 8.08 21.16 0.65
C GLY A 57 6.81 20.77 -0.13
N SER A 58 5.73 21.51 0.06
CA SER A 58 4.47 21.26 -0.66
C SER A 58 4.66 21.38 -2.18
N PRO A 59 3.90 20.66 -3.02
CA PRO A 59 4.12 20.62 -4.47
C PRO A 59 4.16 21.98 -5.18
N VAL A 60 3.46 22.98 -4.62
CA VAL A 60 3.49 24.36 -5.13
C VAL A 60 4.88 25.00 -5.06
N MET A 61 5.70 24.62 -4.08
CA MET A 61 7.05 25.15 -3.90
C MET A 61 7.95 24.81 -5.10
N GLU A 62 7.79 23.61 -5.67
CA GLU A 62 8.53 23.22 -6.87
C GLU A 62 8.14 24.09 -8.07
N THR A 63 6.85 24.40 -8.22
CA THR A 63 6.38 25.32 -9.27
C THR A 63 6.94 26.73 -9.09
N ILE A 64 6.93 27.26 -7.86
CA ILE A 64 7.50 28.58 -7.55
C ILE A 64 8.99 28.61 -7.89
N MET A 65 9.74 27.57 -7.52
CA MET A 65 11.16 27.46 -7.79
C MET A 65 11.43 27.39 -9.31
N MET A 66 10.69 26.55 -10.04
CA MET A 66 10.82 26.46 -11.50
C MET A 66 10.59 27.81 -12.15
N VAL A 67 9.49 28.50 -11.85
CA VAL A 67 9.19 29.82 -12.43
C VAL A 67 10.24 30.86 -12.03
N GLY A 68 10.69 30.85 -10.78
CA GLY A 68 11.69 31.80 -10.27
C GLY A 68 13.10 31.61 -10.84
N THR A 69 13.42 30.42 -11.35
CA THR A 69 14.75 30.09 -11.90
C THR A 69 14.77 29.92 -13.41
N TYR A 70 13.61 29.78 -14.05
CA TYR A 70 13.51 29.63 -15.50
C TYR A 70 13.77 30.96 -16.21
N ASN A 71 14.54 30.92 -17.29
CA ASN A 71 14.71 32.10 -18.15
C ASN A 71 13.45 32.32 -18.98
N ILE A 72 12.58 33.18 -18.46
CA ILE A 72 11.29 33.58 -19.07
C ILE A 72 11.42 34.79 -19.99
N GLU A 73 12.61 35.42 -20.06
CA GLU A 73 12.90 36.42 -21.09
C GLU A 73 13.18 35.72 -22.43
N LYS A 74 12.74 36.35 -23.52
CA LYS A 74 12.85 35.82 -24.88
C LYS A 74 14.28 35.90 -25.43
#